data_AF-A0A183C3D0-F1
#
_entry.id   AF-A0A183C3D0-F1
#
_cell.length_a   1.000
_cell.length_b   1.000
_cell.length_c   1.000
_cell.angle_alpha   90.00
_cell.angle_beta   90.00
_cell.angle_gamma   90.00
#
_symmetry.space_group_name_H-M   'P 1'
#
loop_
_entity.id
_entity.type
_entity.pdbx_description
1 polymer ?
#
loop_
_entity_poly.entity_id
_entity_poly.type
_entity_poly.pdbx_seq_one_letter_code
_entity_poly.pdbx_strand_id
1 'polypeptide(L)'
;MHILDPLLQSVQLVCSNLDDPMDVAVYMLNCLNAIRSVIILYQYTDAKLEMVKAQIEANEDVLVSEQASRALTECDMLELYTKAQAHQGPLSKIPNMEPSRIRASLIRFDQFLDCPDSYNCPQMVKISAVRTSSAHICRRGGETASKEMTDELNID
;
A
#
# COMPACT_ATOMS: atom_id res chain seq x y z
N MET A 1 14.81 8.94 -28.82
CA MET A 1 13.62 8.53 -28.05
C MET A 1 13.22 9.69 -27.10
N HIS A 2 12.69 10.79 -27.65
CA HIS A 2 12.44 12.05 -26.90
C HIS A 2 10.99 12.25 -26.46
N ILE A 3 10.08 11.32 -26.79
CA ILE A 3 8.63 11.48 -26.55
C ILE A 3 8.21 10.89 -25.20
N LEU A 4 9.00 9.99 -24.62
CA LEU A 4 8.65 9.37 -23.34
C LEU A 4 8.71 10.35 -22.17
N ASP A 5 9.73 11.21 -22.15
CA ASP A 5 9.95 12.10 -21.01
C ASP A 5 8.84 13.17 -20.90
N PRO A 6 8.38 13.79 -22.01
CA PRO A 6 7.19 14.62 -22.02
C PRO A 6 5.90 13.88 -21.58
N LEU A 7 5.77 12.60 -21.94
CA LEU A 7 4.61 11.80 -21.54
C LEU A 7 4.63 11.49 -20.04
N LEU A 8 5.80 11.19 -19.46
CA LEU A 8 5.92 10.97 -18.03
C LEU A 8 5.68 12.27 -17.24
N GLN A 9 6.18 13.40 -17.75
CA GLN A 9 5.95 14.72 -17.16
C GLN A 9 4.46 15.10 -17.20
N SER A 10 3.74 14.79 -18.28
CA SER A 10 2.31 15.10 -18.36
C SER A 10 1.49 14.26 -17.37
N VAL A 11 1.83 12.98 -17.18
CA VAL A 11 1.22 12.13 -16.15
C VAL A 11 1.48 12.73 -14.75
N GLN A 12 2.72 13.11 -14.45
CA GLN A 12 3.08 13.74 -13.17
C GLN A 12 2.32 15.05 -12.91
N LEU A 13 2.13 15.87 -13.96
CA LEU A 13 1.37 17.12 -13.87
C LEU A 13 -0.11 16.89 -13.60
N VAL A 14 -0.71 15.82 -14.13
CA VAL A 14 -2.09 15.45 -13.76
C VAL A 14 -2.14 14.97 -12.31
N CYS A 15 -1.17 14.18 -11.87
CA CYS A 15 -1.09 13.73 -10.48
C CYS A 15 -0.99 14.90 -9.48
N SER A 16 -0.27 15.97 -9.80
CA SER A 16 -0.18 17.13 -8.89
C SER A 16 -1.49 17.89 -8.69
N ASN A 17 -2.52 17.59 -9.49
CA ASN A 17 -3.86 18.18 -9.36
C ASN A 17 -4.85 17.24 -8.63
N LEU A 18 -4.40 16.09 -8.14
CA LEU A 18 -5.22 15.15 -7.36
C LEU A 18 -4.93 15.34 -5.87
N ASP A 19 -5.99 15.48 -5.08
CA ASP A 19 -5.88 15.73 -3.63
C ASP A 19 -5.73 14.44 -2.80
N ASP A 20 -6.19 13.30 -3.32
CA ASP A 20 -6.12 12.00 -2.64
C ASP A 20 -4.88 11.20 -3.10
N PRO A 21 -3.95 10.84 -2.19
CA PRO A 21 -2.76 10.05 -2.52
C PRO A 21 -3.11 8.69 -3.14
N MET A 22 -4.27 8.12 -2.83
CA MET A 22 -4.72 6.86 -3.41
C MET A 22 -5.21 7.04 -4.85
N ASP A 23 -5.87 8.16 -5.17
CA ASP A 23 -6.23 8.50 -6.55
C ASP A 23 -4.98 8.75 -7.40
N VAL A 24 -3.97 9.45 -6.83
CA VAL A 24 -2.66 9.63 -7.47
C VAL A 24 -2.01 8.29 -7.78
N ALA A 25 -1.93 7.41 -6.78
CA ALA A 25 -1.26 6.12 -6.93
C ALA A 25 -1.97 5.24 -7.97
N VAL A 26 -3.29 5.14 -7.94
CA VAL A 26 -4.06 4.35 -8.93
C VAL A 26 -3.92 4.93 -10.34
N TYR A 27 -4.01 6.24 -10.51
CA TYR A 27 -3.85 6.88 -11.82
C TYR A 27 -2.44 6.66 -12.37
N MET A 28 -1.42 6.88 -11.56
CA MET A 28 -0.02 6.68 -11.93
C MET A 28 0.23 5.21 -12.32
N LEU A 29 -0.31 4.25 -11.55
CA LEU A 29 -0.17 2.82 -11.82
C LEU A 29 -0.80 2.43 -13.18
N ASN A 30 -1.98 2.96 -13.47
CA ASN A 30 -2.67 2.73 -14.74
C ASN A 30 -1.89 3.30 -15.92
N CYS A 31 -1.42 4.54 -15.82
CA CYS A 31 -0.65 5.20 -16.88
C CYS A 31 0.70 4.52 -17.10
N LEU A 32 1.44 4.21 -16.04
CA LEU A 32 2.75 3.56 -16.14
C LEU A 32 2.67 2.14 -16.68
N ASN A 33 1.63 1.37 -16.31
CA ASN A 33 1.42 0.05 -16.88
C ASN A 33 1.13 0.10 -18.39
N ALA A 34 0.30 1.04 -18.83
CA ALA A 34 0.04 1.26 -20.26
C ALA A 34 1.34 1.64 -21.01
N ILE A 35 2.14 2.54 -20.43
CA ILE A 35 3.44 2.96 -20.96
C ILE A 35 4.41 1.75 -21.03
N ARG A 36 4.51 0.95 -19.96
CA ARG A 36 5.34 -0.25 -19.88
C ARG A 36 4.99 -1.27 -20.96
N SER A 37 3.70 -1.54 -21.17
CA SER A 37 3.22 -2.49 -22.19
C SER A 37 3.63 -2.11 -23.61
N VAL A 38 3.84 -0.82 -23.87
CA VAL A 38 4.30 -0.32 -25.16
C VAL A 38 5.83 -0.28 -25.23
N ILE A 39 6.51 0.21 -24.19
CA ILE A 39 7.98 0.34 -24.17
C ILE A 39 8.68 -1.01 -24.29
N ILE A 40 8.15 -2.07 -23.67
CA ILE A 40 8.77 -3.41 -23.67
C ILE A 40 8.95 -4.00 -25.08
N LEU A 41 8.23 -3.48 -26.08
CA LEU A 41 8.30 -3.94 -27.47
C LEU A 41 9.45 -3.31 -28.26
N TYR A 42 10.14 -2.31 -27.70
CA TYR A 42 11.22 -1.59 -28.38
C TYR A 42 12.60 -2.03 -27.89
N GLN A 43 13.59 -2.04 -28.78
CA GLN A 43 14.99 -2.31 -28.43
C GLN A 43 15.64 -1.08 -27.77
N TYR A 44 16.62 -1.32 -26.90
CA TYR A 44 17.41 -0.29 -26.21
C TYR A 44 16.63 0.59 -25.22
N THR A 45 15.52 0.08 -24.68
CA THR A 45 14.70 0.79 -23.68
C THR A 45 14.90 0.30 -22.25
N ASP A 46 15.89 -0.56 -21.99
CA ASP A 46 16.06 -1.25 -20.70
C ASP A 46 16.13 -0.29 -19.51
N ALA A 47 16.93 0.77 -19.60
CA ALA A 47 17.05 1.77 -18.53
C ALA A 47 15.70 2.47 -18.23
N LYS A 48 14.93 2.82 -19.26
CA LYS A 48 13.61 3.46 -19.10
C LYS A 48 12.56 2.48 -18.60
N LEU A 49 12.64 1.21 -19.01
CA LEU A 49 11.78 0.16 -18.52
C LEU A 49 12.00 -0.10 -17.02
N GLU A 50 13.26 -0.13 -16.56
CA GLU A 50 13.58 -0.27 -15.14
C GLU A 50 13.09 0.93 -14.32
N MET A 51 13.24 2.16 -14.82
CA MET A 51 12.67 3.34 -14.14
C MET A 51 11.15 3.26 -14.00
N VAL A 52 10.44 2.87 -15.07
CA VAL A 52 8.98 2.72 -15.04
C VAL A 52 8.56 1.61 -14.07
N LYS A 53 9.29 0.49 -14.01
CA LYS A 53 9.03 -0.58 -13.02
C LYS A 53 9.21 -0.10 -11.59
N ALA A 54 10.31 0.58 -11.28
CA ALA A 54 10.56 1.13 -9.95
C ALA A 54 9.45 2.11 -9.52
N GLN A 55 8.98 2.94 -10.46
CA GLN A 55 7.87 3.86 -10.19
C GLN A 55 6.55 3.12 -9.98
N ILE A 56 6.29 2.02 -10.70
CA ILE A 56 5.12 1.15 -10.45
C ILE A 56 5.20 0.56 -9.05
N GLU A 57 6.32 -0.05 -8.68
CA GLU A 57 6.54 -0.67 -7.35
C GLU A 57 6.35 0.34 -6.22
N ALA A 58 6.89 1.56 -6.36
CA ALA A 58 6.70 2.62 -5.36
C ALA A 58 5.22 3.02 -5.19
N ASN A 59 4.43 3.05 -6.27
CA ASN A 59 3.00 3.34 -6.16
C ASN A 59 2.21 2.15 -5.59
N GLU A 60 2.64 0.90 -5.84
CA GLU A 60 2.07 -0.27 -5.16
C GLU A 60 2.29 -0.20 -3.64
N ASP A 61 3.47 0.22 -3.20
CA ASP A 61 3.79 0.37 -1.77
C ASP A 61 2.89 1.41 -1.10
N VAL A 62 2.62 2.53 -1.77
CA VAL A 62 1.66 3.55 -1.28
C VAL A 62 0.26 2.94 -1.14
N LEU A 63 -0.21 2.19 -2.13
CA LEU A 63 -1.53 1.55 -2.07
C LEU A 63 -1.62 0.53 -0.94
N VAL A 64 -0.58 -0.31 -0.76
CA VAL A 64 -0.52 -1.31 0.31
C VAL A 64 -0.54 -0.63 1.68
N SER A 65 0.27 0.41 1.87
CA SER A 65 0.34 1.18 3.11
C SER A 65 -1.01 1.82 3.47
N GLU A 66 -1.65 2.47 2.49
CA GLU A 66 -2.97 3.06 2.69
C GLU A 66 -4.05 2.01 2.98
N GLN A 67 -4.03 0.85 2.29
CA GLN A 67 -4.96 -0.25 2.61
C GLN A 67 -4.74 -0.79 4.02
N ALA A 68 -3.49 -1.00 4.43
CA ALA A 68 -3.15 -1.48 5.77
C ALA A 68 -3.59 -0.47 6.84
N SER A 69 -3.28 0.81 6.64
CA SER A 69 -3.70 1.90 7.53
C SER A 69 -5.22 1.98 7.65
N ARG A 70 -5.94 1.84 6.54
CA ARG A 70 -7.41 1.84 6.52
C ARG A 70 -7.98 0.63 7.26
N ALA A 71 -7.46 -0.57 6.99
CA ALA A 71 -7.85 -1.79 7.70
C ALA A 71 -7.64 -1.66 9.22
N LEU A 72 -6.48 -1.16 9.64
CA LEU A 72 -6.17 -0.92 11.05
C LEU A 72 -7.06 0.18 11.67
N THR A 73 -7.43 1.19 10.91
CA THR A 73 -8.33 2.26 11.36
C THR A 73 -9.76 1.72 11.57
N GLU A 74 -10.30 0.97 10.62
CA GLU A 74 -11.62 0.34 10.71
C GLU A 74 -11.71 -0.66 11.88
N CYS A 75 -10.57 -1.27 12.25
CA CYS A 75 -10.47 -2.17 13.40
C CYS A 75 -10.22 -1.45 14.74
N ASP A 76 -10.17 -0.11 14.79
CA ASP A 76 -9.73 0.66 15.96
C ASP A 76 -8.35 0.22 16.49
N MET A 77 -7.48 -0.29 15.61
CA MET A 77 -6.15 -0.83 15.91
C MET A 77 -5.03 0.18 15.66
N LEU A 78 -5.20 1.13 14.73
CA LEU A 78 -4.13 2.06 14.35
C LEU A 78 -3.63 2.88 15.55
N GLU A 79 -4.54 3.47 16.31
CA GLU A 79 -4.18 4.26 17.50
C GLU A 79 -3.54 3.40 18.60
N LEU A 80 -4.00 2.15 18.75
CA LEU A 80 -3.42 1.20 19.70
C LEU A 80 -1.99 0.84 19.29
N TYR A 81 -1.79 0.51 18.02
CA TYR A 81 -0.49 0.17 17.45
C TYR A 81 0.52 1.30 17.62
N THR A 82 0.17 2.53 17.22
CA THR A 82 1.07 3.69 17.34
C THR A 82 1.45 3.97 18.80
N LYS A 83 0.49 3.87 19.74
CA LYS A 83 0.75 4.08 21.17
C LYS A 83 1.59 2.97 21.79
N ALA A 84 1.38 1.72 21.38
CA ALA A 84 2.17 0.58 21.84
C ALA A 84 3.62 0.68 21.34
N GLN A 85 3.81 1.00 20.06
CA GLN A 85 5.13 1.16 19.45
C GLN A 85 5.94 2.31 20.10
N ALA A 86 5.28 3.41 20.43
CA ALA A 86 5.91 4.57 21.07
C ALA A 86 6.22 4.37 22.56
N HIS A 87 5.77 3.28 23.19
CA HIS A 87 5.90 3.07 24.63
C HIS A 87 6.69 1.79 24.97
N GLN A 88 7.87 1.97 25.56
CA GLN A 88 8.71 0.89 26.06
C GLN A 88 8.36 0.56 27.52
N GLY A 89 7.18 -0.03 27.75
CA GLY A 89 6.69 -0.36 29.09
C GLY A 89 5.30 -1.03 29.11
N PRO A 90 4.76 -1.36 30.30
CA PRO A 90 3.44 -1.98 30.40
C PRO A 90 2.35 -1.07 29.80
N LEU A 91 1.64 -1.57 28.78
CA LEU A 91 0.58 -0.84 28.08
C LEU A 91 -0.54 -0.36 29.03
N SER A 92 -0.70 -1.01 30.19
CA SER A 92 -1.63 -0.60 31.25
C SER A 92 -1.33 0.78 31.86
N LYS A 93 -0.14 1.35 31.61
CA LYS A 93 0.22 2.71 32.03
C LYS A 93 -0.18 3.80 31.03
N ILE A 94 -0.63 3.40 29.84
CA ILE A 94 -1.04 4.32 28.78
C ILE A 94 -2.55 4.57 28.91
N PRO A 95 -3.01 5.82 29.01
CA PRO A 95 -4.44 6.11 29.02
C PRO A 95 -5.11 5.64 27.72
N ASN A 96 -6.32 5.08 27.83
CA ASN A 96 -7.09 4.46 26.74
C ASN A 96 -6.50 3.15 26.17
N MET A 97 -5.67 2.43 26.93
CA MET A 97 -5.19 1.06 26.65
C MET A 97 -5.84 0.01 27.58
N GLU A 98 -7.12 0.19 27.89
CA GLU A 98 -7.83 -0.76 28.74
C GLU A 98 -7.94 -2.15 28.08
N PRO A 99 -7.79 -3.26 28.83
CA PRO A 99 -7.84 -4.61 28.26
C PRO A 99 -9.13 -4.92 27.50
N SER A 100 -10.25 -4.27 27.87
CA SER A 100 -11.53 -4.39 27.17
C SER A 100 -11.50 -3.75 25.78
N ARG A 101 -10.85 -2.58 25.64
CA ARG A 101 -10.69 -1.88 24.36
C ARG A 101 -9.77 -2.66 23.43
N ILE A 102 -8.62 -3.12 23.94
CA ILE A 102 -7.67 -3.93 23.18
C ILE A 102 -8.36 -5.21 22.68
N ARG A 103 -9.11 -5.91 23.55
CA ARG A 103 -9.87 -7.09 23.16
C ARG A 103 -10.93 -6.78 22.09
N ALA A 104 -11.64 -5.67 22.21
CA ALA A 104 -12.65 -5.27 21.22
C ALA A 104 -12.02 -4.98 19.85
N SER A 105 -10.90 -4.26 19.81
CA SER A 105 -10.15 -4.00 18.57
C SER A 105 -9.60 -5.28 17.94
N LEU A 106 -9.08 -6.21 18.75
CA LEU A 106 -8.62 -7.52 18.27
C LEU A 106 -9.75 -8.37 17.69
N ILE A 107 -10.95 -8.35 18.29
CA ILE A 107 -12.12 -9.06 17.74
C ILE A 107 -12.54 -8.46 16.40
N ARG A 108 -12.52 -7.12 16.25
CA ARG A 108 -12.82 -6.49 14.96
C ARG A 108 -11.78 -6.81 13.91
N PHE A 109 -10.51 -6.87 14.32
CA PHE A 109 -9.43 -7.29 13.43
C PHE A 109 -9.58 -8.75 12.99
N ASP A 110 -9.96 -9.65 13.90
CA ASP A 110 -10.27 -11.05 13.58
C ASP A 110 -11.45 -11.15 12.58
N GLN A 111 -12.50 -10.37 12.79
CA GLN A 111 -13.63 -10.26 11.85
C GLN A 111 -13.23 -9.68 10.49
N PHE A 112 -12.28 -8.74 10.47
CA PHE A 112 -11.71 -8.22 9.23
C PHE A 112 -10.93 -9.32 8.48
N LEU A 113 -10.15 -10.14 9.18
CA LEU A 113 -9.42 -11.26 8.57
C LEU A 113 -10.35 -12.34 8.01
N ASP A 114 -11.52 -12.55 8.63
CA ASP A 114 -12.55 -13.46 8.14
C ASP A 114 -13.23 -12.96 6.85
N CYS A 115 -13.27 -11.64 6.61
CA CYS A 115 -13.86 -11.05 5.41
C CYS A 115 -13.11 -9.78 4.97
N PRO A 116 -11.95 -9.92 4.29
CA PRO A 116 -11.18 -8.77 3.83
C PRO A 116 -11.90 -7.99 2.72
N ASP A 117 -12.76 -8.66 1.95
CA ASP A 117 -13.42 -8.07 0.78
C ASP A 117 -14.41 -6.95 1.13
N SER A 118 -14.96 -6.93 2.36
CA SER A 118 -15.87 -5.88 2.81
C SER A 118 -15.19 -4.54 3.09
N TYR A 119 -13.85 -4.50 3.10
CA TYR A 119 -13.06 -3.32 3.44
C TYR A 119 -12.22 -2.80 2.27
N ASN A 120 -12.41 -3.35 1.08
CA ASN A 120 -11.71 -2.92 -0.12
C ASN A 120 -11.99 -1.44 -0.42
N CYS A 121 -10.91 -0.71 -0.72
CA CYS A 121 -11.06 0.65 -1.20
C CYS A 121 -11.71 0.71 -2.60
N PRO A 122 -12.71 1.59 -2.83
CA PRO A 122 -13.34 1.77 -4.15
C PRO A 122 -12.32 2.07 -5.26
N GLN A 123 -11.21 2.73 -4.93
CA GLN A 123 -10.14 3.09 -5.84
C GLN A 123 -9.39 1.85 -6.37
N MET A 124 -9.29 0.77 -5.59
CA MET A 124 -8.66 -0.49 -6.04
C MET A 124 -9.41 -1.13 -7.21
N VAL A 125 -10.73 -0.95 -7.29
CA VAL A 125 -11.57 -1.43 -8.40
C VAL A 125 -11.26 -0.71 -9.72
N LYS A 126 -10.65 0.49 -9.64
CA LYS A 126 -10.31 1.32 -10.81
C LYS A 126 -8.94 0.99 -11.42
N ILE A 127 -8.19 0.05 -10.85
CA ILE A 127 -6.92 -0.39 -11.43
C ILE A 127 -7.21 -1.21 -12.69
N SER A 128 -6.87 -0.66 -13.86
CA SER A 128 -7.19 -1.24 -15.16
C SER A 128 -6.35 -2.47 -15.50
N ALA A 129 -5.17 -2.60 -14.89
CA ALA A 129 -4.31 -3.77 -15.02
C ALA A 129 -4.77 -4.91 -14.09
N VAL A 130 -5.74 -5.69 -14.54
CA VAL A 130 -6.34 -6.89 -13.88
C VAL A 130 -5.30 -7.94 -13.43
N ARG A 131 -4.05 -7.89 -13.92
CA ARG A 131 -2.99 -8.85 -13.54
C ARG A 131 -2.21 -8.47 -12.29
N THR A 132 -2.34 -7.24 -11.78
CA THR A 132 -1.53 -6.74 -10.67
C THR A 132 -2.33 -6.52 -9.38
N SER A 133 -3.66 -6.43 -9.47
CA SER A 133 -4.49 -5.79 -8.44
C SER A 133 -5.03 -6.68 -7.31
N SER A 134 -5.14 -8.00 -7.44
CA SER A 134 -5.63 -8.84 -6.31
C SER A 134 -4.60 -9.86 -5.80
N ALA A 135 -3.95 -10.60 -6.69
CA ALA A 135 -3.05 -11.68 -6.29
C ALA A 135 -1.69 -11.20 -5.76
N HIS A 136 -1.15 -10.08 -6.26
CA HIS A 136 0.17 -9.57 -5.86
C HIS A 136 0.11 -8.68 -4.60
N ILE A 137 -0.93 -7.86 -4.45
CA ILE A 137 -1.15 -7.02 -3.25
C ILE A 137 -1.45 -7.91 -2.03
N CYS A 138 -2.28 -8.94 -2.19
CA CYS A 138 -2.57 -9.90 -1.12
C CYS A 138 -1.34 -10.75 -0.74
N ARG A 139 -0.50 -11.17 -1.72
CA ARG A 139 0.77 -11.88 -1.43
C ARG A 139 1.81 -10.99 -0.76
N ARG A 140 1.98 -9.73 -1.21
CA ARG A 140 2.93 -8.79 -0.59
C ARG A 140 2.51 -8.38 0.82
N GLY A 141 1.21 -8.19 1.08
CA GLY A 141 0.72 -7.93 2.44
C GLY A 141 1.06 -9.05 3.43
N GLY A 142 1.03 -10.31 2.98
CA GLY A 142 1.50 -11.46 3.78
C GLY A 142 3.02 -11.50 3.97
N GLU A 143 3.79 -11.08 2.96
CA GLU A 143 5.26 -11.06 3.01
C GLU A 143 5.83 -9.89 3.83
N THR A 144 5.17 -8.72 3.86
CA THR A 144 5.54 -7.59 4.73
C THR A 144 5.22 -7.88 6.18
N ALA A 145 4.04 -8.44 6.47
CA ALA A 145 3.68 -8.88 7.83
C ALA A 145 4.64 -9.95 8.36
N SER A 146 5.14 -10.84 7.49
CA SER A 146 6.11 -11.86 7.89
C SER A 146 7.54 -11.32 8.05
N LYS A 147 7.93 -10.25 7.34
CA LYS A 147 9.24 -9.61 7.46
C LYS A 147 9.34 -8.71 8.70
N GLU A 148 8.30 -7.93 8.99
CA GLU A 148 8.22 -7.14 10.23
C GLU A 148 8.27 -8.05 11.47
N MET A 149 7.71 -9.26 11.41
CA MET A 149 7.81 -10.24 12.50
C MET A 149 9.20 -10.91 12.64
N THR A 150 10.00 -10.97 11.59
CA THR A 150 11.35 -11.58 11.63
C THR A 150 12.47 -10.59 11.94
N ASP A 151 12.31 -9.32 11.59
CA ASP A 151 13.31 -8.28 11.91
C ASP A 151 13.25 -7.85 13.40
N GLU A 152 12.13 -8.07 14.10
CA GLU A 152 12.04 -7.84 15.56
C GLU A 152 12.61 -8.98 16.44
N LEU A 153 12.97 -10.13 15.85
CA LEU A 153 13.57 -11.26 16.58
C LEU A 153 15.10 -11.33 16.46
N ASN A 154 15.74 -10.38 15.75
CA ASN A 154 17.18 -10.39 15.50
C ASN A 154 17.87 -9.06 15.84
N ILE A 155 17.49 -8.47 16.97
CA ILE A 155 18.31 -7.47 17.65
C ILE A 155 19.05 -8.20 18.80
N ASP A 156 20.27 -8.65 18.50
CA ASP A 156 21.34 -8.76 19.52
C ASP A 156 21.74 -7.37 20.01
#